data_AF-A0A6H1R5S4-F1
#
_entry.id   AF-A0A6H1R5S4-F1
#
_cell.length_a   1.000
_cell.length_b   1.000
_cell.length_c   1.000
_cell.angle_alpha   90.00
_cell.angle_beta   90.00
_cell.angle_gamma   90.00
#
_symmetry.space_group_name_H-M   'P 1'
#
loop_
_entity.id
_entity.type
_entity.pdbx_description
1 polymer ?
#
loop_
_entity_poly.entity_id
_entity_poly.type
_entity_poly.pdbx_seq_one_letter_code
_entity_poly.pdbx_strand_id
1 'polypeptide(L)' 'MFRRAILRWPNGSDWGHLATVSDDGGLPQFAGFVQMSDPRVQDLLARIAPRPAGGDMWEAHFTTNDSESAAELIAA' A
#
# COMPACT_ATOMS: atom_id res chain seq x y z
N MET A 1 1.82 17.30 -4.19
CA MET A 1 2.64 16.44 -5.07
C MET A 1 2.06 15.03 -5.04
N PHE A 2 2.15 14.26 -6.12
CA PHE A 2 1.77 12.85 -6.05
C PHE A 2 2.89 12.10 -5.34
N ARG A 3 2.55 11.14 -4.46
CA ARG A 3 3.53 10.19 -3.90
C ARG A 3 3.12 8.80 -4.38
N ARG A 4 4.09 7.99 -4.80
CA ARG A 4 3.81 6.58 -5.09
C ARG A 4 3.77 5.82 -3.77
N ALA A 5 2.79 4.97 -3.60
CA ALA A 5 2.66 4.09 -2.45
C ALA A 5 2.65 2.62 -2.91
N ILE A 6 3.19 1.77 -2.05
CA ILE A 6 3.29 0.34 -2.24
C ILE A 6 2.70 -0.31 -0.99
N LEU A 7 1.55 -0.96 -1.16
CA LEU A 7 1.02 -1.87 -0.15
C LEU A 7 1.55 -3.26 -0.46
N ARG A 8 2.18 -3.92 0.52
CA ARG A 8 2.74 -5.27 0.36
C ARG A 8 2.29 -6.17 1.51
N TRP A 9 1.83 -7.38 1.22
CA TRP A 9 1.35 -8.33 2.23
C TRP A 9 1.65 -9.78 1.80
N PRO A 10 1.88 -10.70 2.75
CA PRO A 10 1.87 -12.13 2.46
C PRO A 10 0.45 -12.58 2.08
N ASN A 11 0.34 -13.50 1.13
CA ASN A 11 -0.93 -14.07 0.70
C ASN A 11 -1.67 -14.70 1.89
N GLY A 12 -2.94 -14.36 2.07
CA GLY A 12 -3.75 -14.83 3.19
C GLY A 12 -3.43 -14.20 4.56
N SER A 13 -2.55 -13.20 4.61
CA SER A 13 -2.30 -12.45 5.85
C SER A 13 -3.38 -11.39 6.10
N ASP A 14 -3.74 -11.20 7.38
CA ASP A 14 -4.64 -10.14 7.82
C ASP A 14 -3.98 -8.74 7.80
N TRP A 15 -2.65 -8.68 7.68
CA TRP A 15 -1.89 -7.43 7.74
C TRP A 15 -1.01 -7.21 6.52
N GLY A 16 -0.96 -5.95 6.09
CA GLY A 16 -0.06 -5.46 5.05
C GLY A 16 0.86 -4.37 5.57
N HIS A 17 1.94 -4.15 4.84
CA HIS A 17 2.94 -3.12 5.06
C HIS A 17 2.81 -2.06 3.95
N LEU A 18 2.60 -0.82 4.35
CA LEU A 18 2.53 0.33 3.46
C LEU A 18 3.87 1.06 3.44
N ALA A 19 4.38 1.33 2.24
CA ALA A 19 5.53 2.19 2.02
C ALA A 19 5.19 3.32 1.03
N THR A 20 5.88 4.45 1.15
CA THR A 20 5.80 5.57 0.20
C THR A 20 7.13 5.78 -0.50
N VAL A 21 7.08 6.21 -1.75
CA VAL A 21 8.22 6.49 -2.61
C VAL A 21 8.08 7.91 -3.14
N SER A 22 9.12 8.71 -2.94
CA SER A 22 9.20 10.07 -3.48
C SER A 22 9.19 10.06 -5.02
N ASP A 23 8.62 11.10 -5.61
CA ASP A 23 8.49 11.21 -7.08
C ASP A 23 9.85 11.34 -7.79
N ASP A 24 10.84 11.94 -7.13
CA ASP A 24 12.24 12.06 -7.62
C ASP A 24 13.01 10.73 -7.67
N GLY A 25 12.36 9.61 -7.34
CA GLY A 25 13.00 8.32 -7.16
C GLY A 25 13.70 8.24 -5.80
N GLY A 26 13.82 7.01 -5.28
CA GLY A 26 14.40 6.78 -3.95
C GLY A 26 14.00 5.44 -3.38
N LEU A 27 14.55 5.12 -2.21
CA LEU A 27 14.16 3.93 -1.47
C LEU A 27 12.75 4.12 -0.89
N PRO A 28 11.87 3.10 -0.98
CA PRO A 28 10.59 3.12 -0.30
C PRO A 28 10.78 3.33 1.21
N GLN A 29 10.07 4.31 1.76
CA GLN A 29 10.03 4.57 3.19
C GLN A 29 8.81 3.90 3.79
N PHE A 30 9.02 3.14 4.87
CA PHE A 30 7.93 2.56 5.63
C PHE A 30 6.99 3.65 6.15
N ALA A 31 5.71 3.46 5.94
CA ALA A 31 4.67 4.38 6.38
C ALA A 31 3.84 3.79 7.52
N GLY A 32 3.53 2.50 7.49
CA GLY A 32 2.80 1.83 8.56
C GLY A 32 2.29 0.43 8.18
N PHE A 33 1.66 -0.23 9.14
CA PHE A 33 0.90 -1.45 8.89
C PHE A 33 -0.57 -1.11 8.66
N VAL A 34 -1.25 -1.94 7.87
CA VAL A 34 -2.68 -1.79 7.57
C VAL A 34 -3.38 -3.14 7.69
N GLN A 35 -4.64 -3.15 8.13
CA GLN A 35 -5.44 -4.37 8.08
C GLN A 35 -5.93 -4.61 6.65
N MET A 36 -5.72 -5.81 6.14
CA MET A 36 -6.18 -6.19 4.81
C MET A 36 -7.71 -6.27 4.76
N SER A 37 -8.37 -6.53 5.90
CA SER A 37 -9.83 -6.50 6.03
C SER A 37 -10.43 -5.09 6.06
N ASP A 38 -9.61 -4.03 6.17
CA ASP A 38 -10.13 -2.65 6.17
C ASP A 38 -10.88 -2.39 4.84
N PRO A 39 -12.13 -1.87 4.89
CA PRO A 39 -12.91 -1.61 3.69
C PRO A 39 -12.21 -0.73 2.66
N ARG A 40 -11.39 0.24 3.11
CA ARG A 40 -10.64 1.15 2.24
C ARG A 40 -9.49 0.42 1.55
N VAL A 41 -8.86 -0.55 2.22
CA VAL A 41 -7.86 -1.44 1.59
C VAL A 41 -8.54 -2.32 0.55
N GLN A 42 -9.69 -2.90 0.87
CA GLN A 42 -10.46 -3.71 -0.08
C GLN A 42 -10.90 -2.89 -1.32
N ASP A 43 -11.42 -1.68 -1.11
CA ASP A 43 -11.80 -0.76 -2.20
C ASP A 43 -10.59 -0.36 -3.07
N LEU A 44 -9.42 -0.13 -2.44
CA LEU A 44 -8.18 0.15 -3.16
C LEU A 44 -7.78 -1.04 -4.05
N LEU A 45 -7.79 -2.25 -3.51
CA LEU A 45 -7.41 -3.47 -4.22
C LEU A 45 -8.41 -3.87 -5.31
N ALA A 46 -9.69 -3.49 -5.16
CA ALA A 46 -10.68 -3.65 -6.23
C ALA A 46 -10.39 -2.74 -7.44
N ARG A 47 -9.78 -1.58 -7.21
CA ARG A 47 -9.42 -0.61 -8.27
C ARG A 47 -8.04 -0.88 -8.88
N ILE A 48 -7.16 -1.53 -8.12
CA ILE A 48 -5.75 -1.68 -8.46
C ILE A 48 -5.39 -3.15 -8.35
N ALA A 49 -5.11 -3.76 -9.50
CA ALA A 49 -4.75 -5.16 -9.59
C ALA A 49 -3.48 -5.45 -8.76
N PRO A 50 -3.57 -6.31 -7.72
CA PRO A 50 -2.41 -6.82 -7.02
C PRO A 50 -1.50 -7.60 -7.95
N ARG A 51 -0.19 -7.57 -7.69
CA ARG A 51 0.81 -8.38 -8.40
C ARG A 51 1.64 -9.22 -7.44
N PRO A 52 2.18 -10.37 -7.89
CA PRO A 52 3.15 -11.13 -7.11
C PRO A 52 4.46 -10.35 -6.92
N ALA A 53 5.03 -10.40 -5.72
CA ALA A 53 6.29 -9.77 -5.32
C ALA A 53 7.39 -10.80 -4.95
N GLY A 54 7.20 -12.07 -5.32
CA GLY A 54 8.10 -13.18 -5.03
C GLY A 54 7.71 -13.97 -3.77
N GLY A 55 7.91 -15.30 -3.81
CA GLY A 55 7.39 -16.20 -2.79
C GLY A 55 5.87 -16.06 -2.64
N ASP A 56 5.38 -16.04 -1.40
CA ASP A 56 3.96 -15.82 -1.09
C ASP A 56 3.60 -14.33 -0.96
N MET A 57 4.47 -13.40 -1.35
CA MET A 57 4.21 -11.96 -1.20
C MET A 57 3.44 -11.37 -2.38
N TRP A 58 2.50 -10.49 -2.06
CA TRP A 58 1.74 -9.68 -3.00
C TRP A 58 1.99 -8.20 -2.76
N GLU A 59 1.89 -7.41 -3.82
CA GLU A 59 1.96 -5.95 -3.72
C GLU A 59 0.97 -5.24 -4.66
N ALA A 60 0.51 -4.07 -4.24
CA ALA A 60 -0.31 -3.16 -5.02
C ALA A 60 0.36 -1.78 -5.03
N HIS A 61 0.53 -1.21 -6.21
CA HIS A 61 1.18 0.10 -6.37
C HIS A 61 0.14 1.12 -6.78
N PHE A 62 0.14 2.27 -6.12
CA PHE A 62 -0.85 3.30 -6.33
C PHE A 62 -0.28 4.70 -6.10
N THR A 63 -0.90 5.70 -6.71
CA THR A 63 -0.55 7.10 -6.47
C THR A 63 -1.45 7.65 -5.38
N THR A 64 -0.87 8.19 -4.33
CA THR A 64 -1.59 8.98 -3.34
C THR A 64 -1.56 10.43 -3.79
N ASN A 65 -2.70 11.11 -3.69
CA ASN A 65 -2.67 12.57 -3.58
C ASN A 65 -2.14 12.91 -2.19
N ASP A 66 -1.39 14.00 -2.10
CA ASP A 66 -0.53 14.35 -0.98
C ASP A 66 -1.20 14.13 0.41
N SER A 67 -0.60 13.25 1.21
CA SER A 67 -0.82 13.03 2.65
C SER A 67 -2.13 12.38 3.13
N GLU A 68 -3.30 12.54 2.48
CA GLU A 68 -4.56 11.98 3.02
C GLU A 68 -4.66 10.46 2.83
N SER A 69 -4.52 9.93 1.61
CA SER A 69 -4.90 8.53 1.35
C SER A 69 -3.98 7.48 1.98
N ALA A 70 -2.71 7.79 2.24
CA ALA A 70 -1.81 6.86 2.95
C ALA A 70 -1.99 6.93 4.47
N ALA A 71 -2.14 8.13 5.02
CA ALA A 71 -2.38 8.31 6.46
C ALA A 71 -3.74 7.74 6.87
N GLU A 72 -4.75 7.88 6.03
CA GLU A 72 -6.07 7.28 6.24
C GLU A 72 -5.98 5.76 6.39
N LEU A 73 -5.18 5.08 5.57
CA LEU A 73 -5.01 3.63 5.64
C LEU A 73 -4.23 3.17 6.87
N ILE A 74 -3.32 4.00 7.39
CA ILE A 74 -2.49 3.68 8.56
C ILE A 74 -3.24 3.92 9.89
N ALA A 75 -4.18 4.87 9.93
CA ALA A 75 -4.96 5.19 11.13
C ALA A 75 -6.16 4.24 11.37
N ALA A 76 -6.23 3.14 10.61
CA ALA A 76 -7.26 2.11 10.64
C ALA A 76 -7.11 1.11 11.79
#